data_AF-A0A6A3V256-F1
#
_entry.id   AF-A0A6A3V256-F1
#
_cell.length_a   1.000
_cell.length_b   1.000
_cell.length_c   1.000
_cell.angle_alpha   90.00
_cell.angle_beta   90.00
_cell.angle_gamma   90.00
#
_symmetry.space_group_name_H-M   'P 1'
#
loop_
_entity.id
_entity.type
_entity.pdbx_description
1 polymer ?
#
loop_
_entity_poly.entity_id
_entity_poly.type
_entity_poly.pdbx_seq_one_letter_code
_entity_poly.pdbx_strand_id
1 'polypeptide(L)'
;MTGPVRWSWLIYAVLCGSSTASQNHVSIRASLTREDVVMIQAVLRRKYPEPALQQSQDRPPEYGFVDIQKGAQLSGRNGIRLEITRALRCRALRYPASMGDSVEVVVPGFGICTTKIEDGGNNFVSDAVCPSLQAGQLNSISSLTLNLTTLESEAALAQLLSLIGGSLRMLSLASRSQQIDLCMLASTCPELEELRLKLYSV
;
A
#
# COMPACT_ATOMS: atom_id res chain seq x y z
N MET A 1 -10.06 -10.79 -8.44
CA MET A 1 -9.41 -9.50 -8.80
C MET A 1 -7.92 -9.74 -8.97
N THR A 2 -7.40 -9.53 -10.17
CA THR A 2 -5.97 -9.59 -10.53
C THR A 2 -5.55 -8.21 -11.04
N GLY A 3 -4.31 -7.78 -10.81
CA GLY A 3 -3.76 -6.51 -11.32
C GLY A 3 -3.32 -5.51 -10.24
N PRO A 4 -2.85 -4.31 -10.65
CA PRO A 4 -2.14 -3.34 -9.80
C PRO A 4 -2.89 -2.89 -8.54
N VAL A 5 -4.23 -2.81 -8.62
CA VAL A 5 -5.10 -2.43 -7.50
C VAL A 5 -5.00 -3.43 -6.34
N ARG A 6 -4.76 -4.72 -6.61
CA ARG A 6 -4.64 -5.71 -5.53
C ARG A 6 -3.33 -5.53 -4.77
N TRP A 7 -2.23 -5.30 -5.48
CA TRP A 7 -0.94 -5.00 -4.86
C TRP A 7 -1.00 -3.72 -4.04
N SER A 8 -1.68 -2.71 -4.58
CA SER A 8 -1.73 -1.40 -3.94
C SER A 8 -2.44 -1.44 -2.58
N TRP A 9 -3.59 -2.11 -2.50
CA TRP A 9 -4.30 -2.35 -1.24
C TRP A 9 -3.54 -3.25 -0.27
N LEU A 10 -2.88 -4.30 -0.78
CA LEU A 10 -2.10 -5.23 0.04
C LEU A 10 -0.92 -4.53 0.72
N ILE A 11 -0.13 -3.80 -0.06
CA ILE A 11 1.01 -3.03 0.46
C ILE A 11 0.55 -1.96 1.44
N TYR A 12 -0.55 -1.27 1.15
CA TYR A 12 -1.11 -0.29 2.09
C TYR A 12 -1.48 -0.95 3.43
N ALA A 13 -2.18 -2.09 3.40
CA ALA A 13 -2.63 -2.78 4.60
C ALA A 13 -1.48 -3.32 5.46
N VAL A 14 -0.44 -3.87 4.80
CA VAL A 14 0.67 -4.55 5.48
C VAL A 14 1.75 -3.55 5.93
N LEU A 15 2.05 -2.54 5.12
CA LEU A 15 3.29 -1.77 5.25
C LEU A 15 3.08 -0.28 5.58
N CYS A 16 1.87 0.28 5.44
CA CYS A 16 1.65 1.71 5.65
C CYS A 16 1.11 2.07 7.05
N GLY A 17 1.20 1.15 8.03
CA GLY A 17 0.93 1.44 9.44
C GLY A 17 -0.54 1.55 9.84
N SER A 18 -1.47 1.17 8.96
CA SER A 18 -2.92 1.17 9.23
C SER A 18 -3.37 -0.01 10.11
N SER A 19 -2.51 -1.01 10.28
CA SER A 19 -2.81 -2.24 11.01
C SER A 19 -2.04 -2.27 12.32
N THR A 20 -2.77 -2.37 13.44
CA THR A 20 -2.18 -2.68 14.76
C THR A 20 -1.85 -4.17 14.90
N ALA A 21 -2.10 -4.98 13.87
CA ALA A 21 -1.77 -6.39 13.90
C ALA A 21 -0.26 -6.54 13.74
N SER A 22 0.39 -7.13 14.75
CA SER A 22 1.77 -7.62 14.68
C SER A 22 1.83 -8.85 13.77
N GLN A 23 1.54 -8.68 12.48
CA GLN A 23 1.64 -9.77 11.51
C GLN A 23 3.09 -9.92 11.08
N ASN A 24 3.81 -10.75 11.82
CA ASN A 24 5.19 -11.10 11.50
C ASN A 24 5.30 -11.92 10.20
N HIS A 25 4.20 -12.51 9.72
CA HIS A 25 4.15 -13.33 8.50
C HIS A 25 3.05 -12.90 7.54
N VAL A 26 3.41 -12.75 6.27
CA VAL A 26 2.48 -12.44 5.18
C VAL A 26 2.63 -13.46 4.05
N SER A 27 1.51 -13.98 3.54
CA SER A 27 1.47 -14.87 2.39
C SER A 27 0.70 -14.25 1.23
N ILE A 28 1.34 -14.14 0.08
CA ILE A 28 0.83 -13.47 -1.11
C ILE A 28 0.84 -14.46 -2.27
N ARG A 29 -0.31 -14.59 -2.94
CA ARG A 29 -0.41 -15.29 -4.23
C ARG A 29 -0.89 -14.33 -5.31
N ALA A 30 -0.01 -13.95 -6.22
CA ALA A 30 -0.26 -12.93 -7.23
C ALA A 30 0.66 -13.08 -8.46
N SER A 31 0.35 -12.37 -9.53
CA SER A 31 1.31 -12.07 -10.60
C SER A 31 2.08 -10.80 -10.25
N LEU A 32 3.31 -10.68 -10.74
CA LEU A 32 4.14 -9.49 -10.53
C LEU A 32 4.63 -8.94 -11.88
N THR A 33 4.21 -7.71 -12.18
CA THR A 33 4.63 -6.93 -13.35
C THR A 33 5.41 -5.68 -12.93
N ARG A 34 6.02 -5.00 -13.90
CA ARG A 34 6.65 -3.70 -13.68
C ARG A 34 5.64 -2.64 -13.24
N GLU A 35 4.43 -2.65 -13.80
CA GLU A 35 3.35 -1.73 -13.41
C GLU A 35 2.94 -1.92 -11.95
N ASP A 36 2.90 -3.16 -11.48
CA ASP A 36 2.64 -3.47 -10.07
C ASP A 36 3.72 -2.82 -9.18
N VAL A 37 5.01 -2.94 -9.53
CA VAL A 37 6.11 -2.33 -8.76
C VAL A 37 6.00 -0.80 -8.71
N VAL A 38 5.67 -0.15 -9.83
CA VAL A 38 5.45 1.31 -9.86
C VAL A 38 4.32 1.71 -8.92
N MET A 39 3.22 0.96 -8.93
CA MET A 39 2.09 1.19 -8.04
C MET A 39 2.48 0.99 -6.56
N ILE A 40 3.22 -0.07 -6.25
CA ILE A 40 3.73 -0.36 -4.91
C ILE A 40 4.59 0.79 -4.39
N GLN A 41 5.53 1.28 -5.21
CA GLN A 41 6.37 2.42 -4.85
C GLN A 41 5.53 3.68 -4.58
N ALA A 42 4.50 3.94 -5.40
CA ALA A 42 3.61 5.07 -5.21
C ALA A 42 2.81 4.95 -3.90
N VAL A 43 2.31 3.76 -3.57
CA VAL A 43 1.58 3.49 -2.31
C VAL A 43 2.49 3.70 -1.11
N LEU A 44 3.70 3.15 -1.13
CA LEU A 44 4.67 3.32 -0.04
C LEU A 44 4.99 4.80 0.18
N ARG A 45 5.14 5.56 -0.90
CA ARG A 45 5.48 6.99 -0.84
C ARG A 45 4.31 7.85 -0.35
N ARG A 46 3.10 7.57 -0.83
CA ARG A 46 1.90 8.36 -0.54
C ARG A 46 1.12 7.82 0.64
N LYS A 47 1.49 6.66 1.18
CA LYS A 47 0.75 5.92 2.22
C LYS A 47 -0.76 5.92 1.94
N TYR A 48 -1.15 5.61 0.71
CA TYR A 48 -2.55 5.62 0.25
C TYR A 48 -2.74 4.49 -0.77
N PRO A 49 -3.81 3.68 -0.68
CA PRO A 49 -3.94 2.45 -1.47
C PRO A 49 -4.18 2.67 -2.96
N GLU A 50 -4.75 3.80 -3.38
CA GLU A 50 -4.95 4.14 -4.80
C GLU A 50 -4.38 5.54 -5.06
N PRO A 51 -3.04 5.69 -5.10
CA PRO A 51 -2.43 6.99 -5.25
C PRO A 51 -2.66 7.55 -6.66
N ALA A 52 -2.96 8.84 -6.75
CA ALA A 52 -3.01 9.56 -8.01
C ALA A 52 -1.63 9.54 -8.70
N LEU A 53 -1.53 8.81 -9.80
CA LEU A 53 -0.30 8.67 -10.59
C LEU A 53 -0.08 9.87 -11.55
N GLN A 54 -1.15 10.55 -11.97
CA GLN A 54 -1.08 11.69 -12.88
C GLN A 54 -1.02 13.00 -12.10
N GLN A 55 0.09 13.72 -12.27
CA GLN A 55 0.26 15.07 -11.75
C GLN A 55 -0.27 16.07 -12.78
N SER A 56 -1.51 16.52 -12.61
CA SER A 56 -1.88 17.81 -13.21
C SER A 56 -1.09 18.90 -12.47
N GLN A 57 -0.34 19.71 -13.21
CA GLN A 57 0.72 20.59 -12.66
C GLN A 57 0.17 21.80 -11.88
N ASP A 58 -1.09 22.21 -12.09
CA ASP A 58 -1.59 23.44 -11.49
C ASP A 58 -2.00 23.29 -10.02
N ARG A 59 -2.57 22.14 -9.62
CA ARG A 59 -2.91 21.83 -8.22
C ARG A 59 -2.81 20.32 -7.96
N PRO A 60 -1.69 19.83 -7.40
CA PRO A 60 -1.51 18.42 -7.15
C PRO A 60 -2.47 17.91 -6.05
N PRO A 61 -2.78 16.60 -6.05
CA PRO A 61 -3.54 15.98 -4.96
C PRO A 61 -2.79 16.09 -3.63
N GLU A 62 -3.54 16.39 -2.58
CA GLU A 62 -3.05 16.51 -1.21
C GLU A 62 -3.37 15.23 -0.44
N TYR A 63 -2.38 14.72 0.29
CA TYR A 63 -2.52 13.53 1.12
C TYR A 63 -2.43 13.94 2.58
N GLY A 64 -3.18 13.27 3.44
CA GLY A 64 -3.25 13.64 4.85
C GLY A 64 -4.14 12.71 5.66
N PHE A 65 -4.76 13.28 6.69
CA PHE A 65 -5.71 12.60 7.54
C PHE A 65 -6.95 13.46 7.75
N VAL A 66 -8.08 12.78 8.03
CA VAL A 66 -9.32 13.43 8.47
C VAL A 66 -9.77 12.77 9.76
N ASP A 67 -10.01 13.58 10.78
CA ASP A 67 -10.63 13.13 12.02
C ASP A 67 -12.16 13.16 11.84
N ILE A 68 -12.76 11.99 11.66
CA ILE A 68 -14.18 11.82 11.38
C ILE A 68 -14.91 11.62 12.71
N GLN A 69 -15.91 12.47 12.98
CA GLN A 69 -16.68 12.42 14.22
C GLN A 69 -17.72 11.29 14.23
N LYS A 70 -18.13 10.89 15.43
CA LYS A 70 -19.28 10.01 15.62
C LYS A 70 -20.55 10.67 15.03
N GLY A 71 -21.35 9.89 14.33
CA GLY A 71 -22.57 10.32 13.63
C GLY A 71 -22.32 10.85 12.21
N ALA A 72 -21.06 11.02 11.79
CA ALA A 72 -20.74 11.47 10.45
C ALA A 72 -21.17 10.43 9.40
N GLN A 73 -21.70 10.93 8.29
CA GLN A 73 -22.12 10.11 7.15
C GLN A 73 -21.02 10.10 6.09
N LEU A 74 -20.66 8.90 5.63
CA LEU A 74 -19.72 8.69 4.53
C LEU A 74 -20.44 8.04 3.35
N SER A 75 -20.03 8.39 2.13
CA SER A 75 -20.53 7.76 0.91
C SER A 75 -19.49 6.80 0.37
N GLY A 76 -19.78 5.51 0.33
CA GLY A 76 -18.94 4.52 -0.36
C GLY A 76 -19.11 4.61 -1.89
N ARG A 77 -18.13 4.09 -2.65
CA ARG A 77 -18.18 4.09 -4.14
C ARG A 77 -19.42 3.44 -4.74
N ASN A 78 -20.05 2.51 -4.02
CA ASN A 78 -21.25 1.80 -4.48
C ASN A 78 -22.57 2.50 -4.09
N GLY A 79 -22.50 3.76 -3.63
CA GLY A 79 -23.65 4.51 -3.13
C GLY A 79 -24.11 4.12 -1.72
N ILE A 80 -23.41 3.17 -1.08
CA ILE A 80 -23.66 2.78 0.31
C ILE A 80 -23.37 3.98 1.21
N ARG A 81 -24.31 4.32 2.09
CA ARG A 81 -24.11 5.31 3.15
C ARG A 81 -23.66 4.60 4.43
N LEU A 82 -22.59 5.10 5.02
CA LEU A 82 -22.04 4.59 6.26
C LEU A 82 -22.16 5.66 7.33
N GLU A 83 -22.69 5.28 8.48
CA GLU A 83 -22.65 6.12 9.67
C GLU A 83 -21.52 5.70 10.58
N ILE A 84 -20.67 6.65 10.95
CA ILE A 84 -19.57 6.41 11.86
C ILE A 84 -20.08 6.32 13.30
N THR A 85 -20.04 5.14 13.90
CA THR A 85 -20.54 4.92 15.27
C THR A 85 -19.55 5.37 16.36
N ARG A 86 -18.28 5.58 15.99
CA ARG A 86 -17.19 5.99 16.88
C ARG A 86 -16.23 6.89 16.12
N ALA A 87 -15.79 8.00 16.73
CA ALA A 87 -14.83 8.89 16.10
C ALA A 87 -13.57 8.12 15.68
N LEU A 88 -13.07 8.41 14.48
CA LEU A 88 -11.93 7.70 13.90
C LEU A 88 -11.11 8.63 13.01
N ARG A 89 -9.79 8.42 13.00
CA ARG A 89 -8.88 9.12 12.11
C ARG A 89 -8.63 8.28 10.86
N CYS A 90 -9.03 8.80 9.70
CA CYS A 90 -8.84 8.14 8.42
C CYS A 90 -7.64 8.73 7.67
N ARG A 91 -6.94 7.87 6.94
CA ARG A 91 -6.06 8.32 5.86
C ARG A 91 -6.90 8.97 4.77
N ALA A 92 -6.44 10.09 4.21
CA ALA A 92 -7.22 10.91 3.31
C ALA A 92 -6.46 11.38 2.06
N LEU A 93 -7.22 11.62 1.00
CA LEU A 93 -6.80 12.16 -0.28
C LEU A 93 -7.78 13.26 -0.70
N ARG A 94 -7.27 14.46 -0.91
CA ARG A 94 -8.04 15.62 -1.36
C ARG A 94 -7.59 16.05 -2.75
N TYR A 95 -8.55 16.38 -3.60
CA TYR A 95 -8.32 16.96 -4.92
C TYR A 95 -8.80 18.42 -4.94
N PRO A 96 -7.93 19.40 -4.65
CA PRO A 96 -8.33 20.81 -4.53
C PRO A 96 -8.95 21.41 -5.79
N ALA A 97 -8.65 20.83 -6.96
CA ALA A 97 -9.14 21.32 -8.25
C ALA A 97 -10.52 20.78 -8.65
N SER A 98 -10.93 19.61 -8.16
CA SER A 98 -12.10 18.88 -8.70
C SER A 98 -13.14 18.48 -7.67
N MET A 99 -12.80 18.42 -6.38
CA MET A 99 -13.70 17.89 -5.34
C MET A 99 -14.25 18.94 -4.38
N GLY A 100 -13.90 20.22 -4.53
CA GLY A 100 -14.33 21.29 -3.61
C GLY A 100 -13.95 20.95 -2.16
N ASP A 101 -14.97 20.84 -1.30
CA ASP A 101 -14.82 20.46 0.11
C ASP A 101 -14.94 18.96 0.36
N SER A 102 -15.05 18.15 -0.69
CA SER A 102 -15.08 16.70 -0.57
C SER A 102 -13.67 16.12 -0.48
N VAL A 103 -13.54 15.06 0.31
CA VAL A 103 -12.30 14.35 0.55
C VAL A 103 -12.55 12.84 0.50
N GLU A 104 -11.63 12.12 -0.13
CA GLU A 104 -11.62 10.67 -0.10
C GLU A 104 -10.90 10.19 1.16
N VAL A 105 -11.48 9.20 1.84
CA VAL A 105 -10.99 8.64 3.10
C VAL A 105 -10.95 7.12 3.03
N VAL A 106 -9.89 6.51 3.57
CA VAL A 106 -9.76 5.06 3.65
C VAL A 106 -10.40 4.56 4.94
N VAL A 107 -11.57 3.96 4.81
CA VAL A 107 -12.35 3.42 5.94
C VAL A 107 -12.03 1.93 6.12
N PRO A 108 -11.52 1.51 7.29
CA PRO A 108 -11.26 0.10 7.57
C PRO A 108 -12.50 -0.77 7.36
N GLY A 109 -12.37 -1.86 6.61
CA GLY A 109 -13.47 -2.78 6.28
C GLY A 109 -14.40 -2.32 5.16
N PHE A 110 -14.36 -1.05 4.75
CA PHE A 110 -15.25 -0.49 3.73
C PHE A 110 -14.53 0.09 2.51
N GLY A 111 -13.22 0.31 2.58
CA GLY A 111 -12.41 0.82 1.48
C GLY A 111 -12.46 2.35 1.36
N ILE A 112 -12.30 2.88 0.13
CA ILE A 112 -12.31 4.33 -0.10
C ILE A 112 -13.76 4.82 -0.11
N CYS A 113 -14.03 5.79 0.78
CA CYS A 113 -15.30 6.50 0.89
C CYS A 113 -15.07 8.00 0.70
N THR A 114 -16.14 8.75 0.45
CA THR A 114 -16.11 10.21 0.31
C THR A 114 -16.88 10.86 1.45
N THR A 115 -16.33 11.96 1.98
CA THR A 115 -17.00 12.81 2.97
C THR A 115 -16.75 14.28 2.67
N LYS A 116 -17.48 15.17 3.34
CA LYS A 116 -17.29 16.62 3.24
C LYS A 116 -16.51 17.12 4.46
N ILE A 117 -15.60 18.05 4.19
CA ILE A 117 -14.94 18.90 5.17
C ILE A 117 -15.95 20.00 5.50
N GLU A 118 -16.73 19.80 6.56
CA GLU A 118 -17.67 20.82 7.05
C GLU A 118 -16.97 21.71 8.09
N ASP A 119 -17.30 23.00 8.10
CA ASP A 119 -16.90 23.98 9.12
C ASP A 119 -17.48 23.59 10.49
N GLY A 120 -16.86 22.61 11.17
CA GLY A 120 -17.24 22.25 12.54
C GLY A 120 -17.00 20.82 13.01
N GLY A 121 -16.46 19.90 12.19
CA GLY A 121 -16.26 18.52 12.66
C GLY A 121 -15.13 17.70 12.01
N ASN A 122 -14.95 17.82 10.70
CA ASN A 122 -14.03 16.98 9.94
C ASN A 122 -12.85 17.82 9.42
N ASN A 123 -11.79 17.97 10.21
CA ASN A 123 -10.62 18.75 9.80
C ASN A 123 -9.67 17.89 8.97
N PHE A 124 -9.30 18.37 7.78
CA PHE A 124 -8.23 17.77 6.99
C PHE A 124 -6.88 18.27 7.49
N VAL A 125 -6.00 17.34 7.86
CA VAL A 125 -4.63 17.59 8.27
C VAL A 125 -3.72 17.05 7.17
N SER A 126 -3.15 17.95 6.37
CA SER A 126 -2.20 17.58 5.32
C SER A 126 -0.95 16.94 5.92
N ASP A 127 -0.36 16.00 5.20
CA ASP A 127 0.96 15.49 5.56
C ASP A 127 1.97 16.63 5.54
N ALA A 128 2.83 16.70 6.55
CA ALA A 128 4.07 17.46 6.42
C ALA A 128 4.82 16.92 5.19
N VAL A 129 5.32 17.80 4.34
CA VAL A 129 6.10 17.42 3.15
C VAL A 129 7.32 16.64 3.63
N CYS A 130 7.25 15.31 3.58
CA CYS A 130 8.38 14.44 3.85
C CYS A 130 8.91 13.94 2.51
N PRO A 131 9.99 14.53 1.98
CA PRO A 131 10.46 14.25 0.62
C PRO A 131 11.09 12.86 0.46
N SER A 132 11.38 12.14 1.54
CA SER A 132 12.01 10.82 1.49
C SER A 132 11.11 9.73 2.06
N LEU A 133 11.00 8.62 1.33
CA LEU A 133 10.67 7.32 1.90
C LEU A 133 11.71 7.04 2.98
N GLN A 134 11.35 7.09 4.26
CA GLN A 134 12.25 6.68 5.32
C GLN A 134 12.49 5.17 5.18
N ALA A 135 13.66 4.81 4.65
CA ALA A 135 14.19 3.46 4.72
C ALA A 135 14.24 3.08 6.22
N GLY A 136 13.33 2.21 6.65
CA GLY A 136 13.18 1.82 8.06
C GLY A 136 11.79 1.99 8.66
N GLN A 137 10.78 2.51 7.93
CA GLN A 137 9.38 2.48 8.39
C GLN A 137 8.60 1.21 7.99
N LEU A 138 9.21 0.30 7.21
CA LEU A 138 8.56 -0.91 6.68
C LEU A 138 8.80 -2.15 7.56
N ASN A 139 9.12 -1.93 8.84
CA ASN A 139 9.50 -2.97 9.80
C ASN A 139 8.31 -3.83 10.27
N SER A 140 7.17 -3.82 9.58
CA SER A 140 5.99 -4.56 10.02
C SER A 140 6.05 -6.05 9.69
N ILE A 141 6.88 -6.45 8.72
CA ILE A 141 7.02 -7.86 8.31
C ILE A 141 8.45 -8.37 8.47
N SER A 142 8.57 -9.55 9.07
CA SER A 142 9.83 -10.29 9.19
C SER A 142 9.81 -11.58 8.39
N SER A 143 8.64 -12.03 7.92
CA SER A 143 8.48 -13.26 7.17
C SER A 143 7.50 -13.07 6.01
N LEU A 144 7.93 -13.45 4.81
CA LEU A 144 7.17 -13.28 3.57
C LEU A 144 7.13 -14.58 2.78
N THR A 145 5.93 -15.00 2.38
CA THR A 145 5.71 -16.07 1.40
C THR A 145 5.13 -15.48 0.12
N LEU A 146 5.91 -15.48 -0.96
CA LEU A 146 5.49 -15.07 -2.29
C LEU A 146 5.26 -16.29 -3.17
N ASN A 147 4.01 -16.49 -3.59
CA ASN A 147 3.64 -17.47 -4.60
C ASN A 147 3.28 -16.73 -5.89
N LEU A 148 4.27 -16.61 -6.77
CA LEU A 148 4.16 -15.88 -8.03
C LEU A 148 3.58 -16.79 -9.11
N THR A 149 2.33 -16.51 -9.50
CA THR A 149 1.68 -17.22 -10.60
C THR A 149 2.27 -16.86 -11.95
N THR A 150 2.73 -15.62 -12.08
CA THR A 150 3.42 -15.07 -13.25
C THR A 150 4.45 -14.06 -12.74
N LEU A 151 5.67 -14.12 -13.28
CA LEU A 151 6.73 -13.15 -13.00
C LEU A 151 7.17 -12.58 -14.35
N GLU A 152 6.96 -11.28 -14.56
CA GLU A 152 7.34 -10.61 -15.82
C GLU A 152 8.85 -10.62 -16.04
N SER A 153 9.62 -10.30 -14.99
CA SER A 153 11.09 -10.30 -15.04
C SER A 153 11.69 -10.42 -13.64
N GLU A 154 12.92 -10.92 -13.55
CA GLU A 154 13.69 -10.93 -12.29
C GLU A 154 13.94 -9.51 -11.77
N ALA A 155 14.06 -8.52 -12.66
CA ALA A 155 14.19 -7.12 -12.28
C ALA A 155 12.97 -6.60 -11.50
N ALA A 156 11.75 -7.01 -11.87
CA ALA A 156 10.55 -6.63 -11.12
C ALA A 156 10.54 -7.24 -9.71
N LEU A 157 10.98 -8.49 -9.57
CA LEU A 157 11.16 -9.12 -8.26
C LEU A 157 12.22 -8.41 -7.43
N ALA A 158 13.38 -8.09 -8.02
CA ALA A 158 14.45 -7.37 -7.35
C ALA A 158 14.00 -6.00 -6.85
N GLN A 159 13.24 -5.26 -7.67
CA GLN A 159 12.68 -3.97 -7.28
C GLN A 159 11.62 -4.10 -6.19
N LEU A 160 10.78 -5.14 -6.21
CA LEU A 160 9.86 -5.41 -5.12
C LEU A 160 10.61 -5.66 -3.81
N LEU A 161 11.60 -6.54 -3.84
CA LEU A 161 12.37 -6.91 -2.65
C LEU A 161 13.24 -5.76 -2.15
N SER A 162 13.76 -4.88 -3.01
CA SER A 162 14.47 -3.68 -2.53
C SER A 162 13.55 -2.70 -1.79
N LEU A 163 12.23 -2.73 -2.08
CA LEU A 163 11.25 -1.91 -1.39
C LEU A 163 10.84 -2.51 -0.03
N ILE A 164 10.72 -3.84 0.10
CA ILE A 164 10.09 -4.48 1.27
C ILE A 164 10.99 -5.49 2.01
N GLY A 165 12.17 -5.78 1.47
CA GLY A 165 13.05 -6.86 1.89
C GLY A 165 14.01 -6.53 3.03
N GLY A 166 14.19 -5.24 3.33
CA GLY A 166 15.22 -4.77 4.27
C GLY A 166 15.12 -5.35 5.69
N SER A 167 13.92 -5.73 6.15
CA SER A 167 13.69 -6.33 7.47
C SER A 167 13.27 -7.80 7.43
N LEU A 168 13.28 -8.43 6.25
CA LEU A 168 12.85 -9.82 6.09
C LEU A 168 13.90 -10.78 6.63
N ARG A 169 13.49 -11.64 7.56
CA ARG A 169 14.27 -12.76 8.09
C ARG A 169 13.93 -14.07 7.41
N MET A 170 12.69 -14.24 6.95
CA MET A 170 12.26 -15.42 6.18
C MET A 170 11.64 -15.02 4.86
N LEU A 171 12.08 -15.64 3.77
CA LEU A 171 11.53 -15.51 2.43
C LEU A 171 11.24 -16.90 1.87
N SER A 172 9.97 -17.17 1.58
CA SER A 172 9.55 -18.34 0.82
C SER A 172 9.05 -17.89 -0.55
N LEU A 173 9.76 -18.24 -1.62
CA LEU A 173 9.44 -17.85 -2.98
C LEU A 173 9.10 -19.08 -3.82
N ALA A 174 7.87 -19.10 -4.34
CA ALA A 174 7.43 -20.07 -5.33
C ALA A 174 7.19 -19.35 -6.66
N SER A 175 7.85 -19.79 -7.74
CA SER A 175 7.77 -19.16 -9.06
C SER A 175 7.93 -20.19 -10.17
N ARG A 176 7.38 -19.89 -11.35
CA ARG A 176 7.64 -20.67 -12.58
C ARG A 176 8.94 -20.28 -13.29
N SER A 177 9.68 -19.30 -12.75
CA SER A 177 11.01 -18.95 -13.27
C SER A 177 12.00 -20.09 -12.99
N GLN A 178 12.86 -20.37 -13.96
CA GLN A 178 13.92 -21.40 -13.83
C GLN A 178 15.18 -20.85 -13.16
N GLN A 179 15.37 -19.53 -13.12
CA GLN A 179 16.54 -18.90 -12.51
C GLN A 179 16.09 -17.78 -11.56
N ILE A 180 16.81 -17.69 -10.45
CA ILE A 180 16.71 -16.62 -9.45
C ILE A 180 18.14 -16.32 -9.02
N ASP A 181 18.57 -15.09 -9.26
CA ASP A 181 19.86 -14.62 -8.77
C ASP A 181 19.86 -14.52 -7.23
N LEU A 182 20.64 -15.40 -6.59
CA LEU A 182 20.81 -15.40 -5.14
C LEU A 182 21.62 -14.20 -4.63
N CYS A 183 22.50 -13.62 -5.44
CA CYS A 183 23.23 -12.40 -5.10
C CYS A 183 22.27 -11.21 -5.03
N MET A 184 21.30 -11.15 -5.94
CA MET A 184 20.22 -10.18 -5.89
C MET A 184 19.38 -10.35 -4.61
N LEU A 185 19.03 -11.58 -4.22
CA LEU A 185 18.30 -11.82 -2.97
C LEU A 185 19.09 -11.37 -1.75
N ALA A 186 20.38 -11.72 -1.68
CA ALA A 186 21.25 -11.34 -0.57
C ALA A 186 21.41 -9.81 -0.45
N SER A 187 21.47 -9.08 -1.58
CA SER A 187 21.59 -7.62 -1.57
C SER A 187 20.27 -6.89 -1.24
N THR A 188 19.12 -7.47 -1.61
CA THR A 188 17.80 -6.85 -1.36
C THR A 188 17.20 -7.23 -0.01
N CYS A 189 17.59 -8.38 0.54
CA CYS A 189 17.15 -8.90 1.84
C CYS A 189 18.37 -9.21 2.73
N PRO A 190 19.08 -8.18 3.24
CA PRO A 190 20.34 -8.36 3.95
C PRO A 190 20.20 -9.08 5.32
N GLU A 191 19.02 -9.01 5.93
CA GLU A 191 18.71 -9.62 7.24
C GLU A 191 18.12 -11.04 7.11
N LEU A 192 18.22 -11.66 5.93
CA LEU A 192 17.57 -12.94 5.64
C LEU A 192 18.28 -14.11 6.34
N GLU A 193 17.56 -14.78 7.23
CA GLU A 193 18.02 -15.95 7.97
C GLU A 193 17.55 -17.25 7.30
N GLU A 194 16.38 -17.24 6.65
CA GLU A 194 15.76 -18.42 6.04
C GLU A 194 15.26 -18.14 4.62
N LEU A 195 15.72 -18.94 3.66
CA LEU A 195 15.28 -18.89 2.27
C LEU A 195 14.68 -20.24 1.86
N ARG A 196 13.45 -20.22 1.36
CA ARG A 196 12.78 -21.38 0.75
C ARG A 196 12.45 -21.09 -0.70
N LEU A 197 13.01 -21.86 -1.61
CA LEU A 197 12.73 -21.72 -3.05
C LEU A 197 11.93 -22.93 -3.56
N LYS A 198 10.84 -22.65 -4.26
CA LYS A 198 10.06 -23.67 -4.98
C LYS A 198 9.91 -23.25 -6.43
N LEU A 199 10.86 -23.68 -7.25
CA LEU A 199 10.89 -23.38 -8.68
C LEU A 199 10.24 -24.52 -9.44
N TYR A 200 9.32 -24.19 -10.35
CA TYR A 200 8.67 -25.16 -11.20
C TYR A 200 9.29 -25.10 -12.60
N SER A 201 9.81 -26.23 -13.08
CA SER A 201 10.13 -26.40 -14.50
C SER A 201 8.82 -26.42 -15.30
N VAL A 202 8.75 -25.61 -16.36
CA VAL A 202 7.71 -25.71 -17.39
C VAL A 202 7.95 -26.96 -18.23
#